data_AF-A0A2H3D4I1-F1
#
_entry.id   AF-A0A2H3D4I1-F1
#
_cell.length_a   1.000
_cell.length_b   1.000
_cell.length_c   1.000
_cell.angle_alpha   90.00
_cell.angle_beta   90.00
_cell.angle_gamma   90.00
#
_symmetry.space_group_name_H-M   'P 1'
#
loop_
_entity.id
_entity.type
_entity.pdbx_description
1 polymer ?
#
loop_
_entity_poly.entity_id
_entity_poly.type
_entity_poly.pdbx_seq_one_letter_code
_entity_poly.pdbx_strand_id
1 'polypeptide(L)'
;MAVVGRASPTPEPATFIWTDAEFDHWLATTDAKITYYGNTSPNPLASRDALNTRVTYCSSRTNNVCGGACTVYNGGATCLSAPGTVCLAATNNVGFCDRAGCGGSCNQLSSCGTRLDGGFCYTPGTRSIIVSPL
;
A
#
# COMPACT_ATOMS: atom_id res chain seq x y z
N MET A 1 46.39 18.38 11.10
CA MET A 1 45.48 18.03 9.97
C MET A 1 44.34 17.20 10.54
N ALA A 2 43.11 17.71 10.54
CA ALA A 2 41.95 17.00 11.09
C ALA A 2 41.18 16.32 9.94
N VAL A 3 41.02 15.00 10.03
CA VAL A 3 40.21 14.22 9.09
C VAL A 3 38.74 14.26 9.52
N VAL A 4 37.89 14.89 8.73
CA VAL A 4 36.44 14.86 8.92
C VAL A 4 35.92 13.61 8.21
N GLY A 5 35.62 12.56 8.97
CA GLY A 5 34.94 11.36 8.47
C GLY A 5 33.49 11.70 8.10
N ARG A 6 33.13 11.60 6.82
CA ARG A 6 31.74 11.66 6.38
C ARG A 6 31.10 10.32 6.72
N ALA A 7 30.11 10.32 7.62
CA ALA A 7 29.24 9.18 7.79
C ALA A 7 28.39 9.03 6.52
N SER A 8 28.57 7.91 5.79
CA SER A 8 27.63 7.50 4.76
C SER A 8 26.28 7.20 5.44
N PRO A 9 25.15 7.67 4.91
CA PRO A 9 23.85 7.24 5.42
C PRO A 9 23.77 5.73 5.21
N THR A 10 23.70 4.99 6.32
CA THR A 10 23.32 3.57 6.30
C THR A 10 22.00 3.47 5.53
N PRO A 11 21.88 2.61 4.50
CA PRO A 11 20.60 2.38 3.85
C PRO A 11 19.61 1.95 4.92
N GLU A 12 18.60 2.78 5.20
CA GLU A 12 17.50 2.40 6.06
C GLU A 12 16.86 1.13 5.48
N PRO A 13 16.51 0.14 6.32
CA PRO A 13 15.83 -1.04 5.83
C PRO A 13 14.58 -0.59 5.07
N ALA A 14 14.50 -0.98 3.80
CA ALA A 14 13.37 -0.71 2.94
C ALA A 14 12.07 -1.16 3.61
N THR A 15 11.30 -0.22 4.14
CA THR A 15 9.98 -0.49 4.69
C THR A 15 8.99 -0.74 3.55
N PHE A 16 8.12 -1.73 3.73
CA PHE A 16 7.03 -2.06 2.80
C PHE A 16 5.77 -1.21 3.01
N ILE A 17 5.87 -0.23 3.91
CA ILE A 17 4.78 0.64 4.35
C ILE A 17 5.14 2.05 3.90
N TRP A 18 4.28 2.67 3.11
CA TRP A 18 4.46 4.06 2.67
C TRP A 18 4.14 5.04 3.80
N THR A 19 4.88 6.13 3.88
CA THR A 19 4.44 7.30 4.63
C THR A 19 3.27 7.99 3.92
N ASP A 20 2.46 8.77 4.65
CA ASP A 20 1.38 9.56 4.04
C ASP A 20 1.90 10.51 2.94
N ALA A 21 3.08 11.12 3.14
CA ALA A 21 3.67 12.05 2.18
C ALA A 21 4.10 11.36 0.88
N GLU A 22 4.69 10.15 0.97
CA GLU A 22 5.02 9.34 -0.21
C GLU A 22 3.76 8.93 -0.98
N PHE A 23 2.69 8.58 -0.25
CA PHE A 23 1.41 8.24 -0.84
C PHE A 23 0.76 9.42 -1.57
N ASP A 24 0.73 10.60 -0.95
CA ASP A 24 0.19 11.81 -1.57
C ASP A 24 0.99 12.23 -2.81
N HIS A 25 2.32 12.10 -2.78
CA HIS A 25 3.16 12.39 -3.93
C HIS A 25 2.87 11.45 -5.11
N TRP A 26 2.72 10.15 -4.84
CA TRP A 26 2.36 9.18 -5.88
C TRP A 26 0.98 9.48 -6.48
N LEU A 27 -0.03 9.75 -5.65
CA LEU A 27 -1.38 10.10 -6.11
C LEU A 27 -1.39 11.33 -7.02
N ALA A 28 -0.53 12.32 -6.76
CA ALA A 28 -0.48 13.56 -7.53
C ALA A 28 0.25 13.42 -8.88
N THR A 29 1.12 12.42 -9.03
CA THR A 29 2.05 12.29 -10.17
C THR A 29 1.77 11.09 -11.06
N THR A 30 0.95 10.15 -10.59
CA THR A 30 0.59 8.94 -11.33
C THR A 30 -0.37 9.23 -12.47
N ASP A 31 -0.21 8.52 -13.58
CA ASP A 31 -1.10 8.52 -14.74
C ASP A 31 -2.14 7.38 -14.67
N ALA A 32 -2.17 6.63 -13.57
CA ALA A 32 -3.13 5.54 -13.36
C ALA A 32 -4.58 6.04 -13.28
N LYS A 33 -5.52 5.25 -13.82
CA LYS A 33 -6.95 5.50 -13.64
C LYS A 33 -7.38 5.05 -12.24
N ILE A 34 -7.55 6.02 -11.33
CA ILE A 34 -7.87 5.77 -9.92
C ILE A 34 -9.38 5.82 -9.67
N THR A 35 -9.89 4.83 -8.92
CA THR A 35 -11.20 4.88 -8.27
C THR A 35 -11.01 4.97 -6.76
N TYR A 36 -11.61 5.98 -6.12
CA TYR A 36 -11.50 6.20 -4.68
C TYR A 36 -12.67 5.57 -3.90
N TYR A 37 -12.36 4.90 -2.79
CA TYR A 37 -13.34 4.36 -1.84
C TYR A 37 -13.01 4.80 -0.40
N GLY A 38 -14.04 5.07 0.40
CA GLY A 38 -13.90 5.52 1.80
C GLY A 38 -14.05 7.05 1.97
N ASN A 39 -13.59 7.60 3.09
CA ASN A 39 -13.69 9.04 3.33
C ASN A 39 -12.54 9.76 2.61
N THR A 40 -12.89 10.50 1.56
CA THR A 40 -11.93 11.25 0.72
C THR A 40 -11.73 12.69 1.18
N SER A 41 -12.46 13.16 2.20
CA SER A 41 -12.31 14.51 2.76
C SER A 41 -11.52 14.50 4.07
N PRO A 42 -10.43 15.27 4.19
CA PRO A 42 -9.74 15.47 5.46
C PRO A 42 -10.66 16.26 6.40
N ASN A 43 -11.29 15.58 7.36
CA ASN A 43 -12.06 16.22 8.42
C ASN A 43 -11.16 16.40 9.65
N PRO A 44 -10.74 17.64 10.00
CA PRO A 44 -9.90 17.91 11.16
C PRO A 44 -10.57 17.64 12.52
N LEU A 45 -11.86 17.29 12.54
CA LEU A 45 -12.65 16.98 13.73
C LEU A 45 -13.15 15.51 13.76
N ALA A 46 -12.69 14.66 12.84
CA ALA A 46 -12.97 13.23 12.95
C ALA A 46 -12.30 12.66 14.22
N SER A 47 -13.05 11.87 14.99
CA SER A 47 -12.58 11.22 16.22
C SER A 47 -11.15 10.71 16.08
N ARG A 48 -10.31 10.99 17.08
CA ARG A 48 -8.91 10.52 17.11
C ARG A 48 -8.85 9.02 16.81
N ASP A 49 -8.11 8.68 15.76
CA ASP A 49 -7.42 7.40 15.56
C ASP A 49 -8.29 6.12 15.55
N ALA A 50 -9.11 5.96 14.52
CA ALA A 50 -8.90 4.75 13.73
C ALA A 50 -7.83 5.15 12.70
N LEU A 51 -6.60 4.67 12.83
CA LEU A 51 -5.55 4.95 11.84
C LEU A 51 -6.09 4.57 10.45
N ASN A 52 -6.47 5.58 9.67
CA ASN A 52 -6.96 5.37 8.33
C ASN A 52 -5.82 4.76 7.53
N THR A 53 -6.05 3.54 7.05
CA THR A 53 -5.10 2.83 6.22
C THR A 53 -5.45 3.14 4.78
N ARG A 54 -4.46 3.67 4.06
CA ARG A 54 -4.57 3.87 2.63
C ARG A 54 -4.02 2.63 1.94
N VAL A 55 -4.79 2.09 1.01
CA VAL A 55 -4.38 0.91 0.22
C VAL A 55 -4.58 1.23 -1.24
N THR A 56 -3.53 1.08 -2.04
CA THR A 56 -3.61 1.10 -3.49
C THR A 56 -3.39 -0.30 -4.01
N TYR A 57 -4.29 -0.83 -4.83
CA TYR A 57 -4.13 -2.14 -5.45
C TYR A 57 -4.52 -2.09 -6.92
N CYS A 58 -3.72 -2.74 -7.76
CA CYS A 58 -3.86 -2.67 -9.22
C CYS A 58 -3.93 -4.05 -9.88
N SER A 59 -4.56 -4.09 -11.04
CA SER A 59 -4.84 -5.33 -11.79
C SER A 59 -3.71 -5.81 -12.69
N SER A 60 -2.62 -5.06 -12.84
CA SER A 60 -1.58 -5.37 -13.82
C SER A 60 -0.20 -4.89 -13.40
N ARG A 61 0.81 -5.40 -14.07
CA ARG A 61 2.22 -5.06 -13.89
C ARG A 61 2.92 -5.09 -15.24
N THR A 62 3.74 -4.08 -15.52
CA THR A 62 4.64 -4.06 -16.67
C THR A 62 6.06 -3.84 -16.17
N ASN A 63 6.96 -4.81 -16.40
CA ASN A 63 8.30 -4.84 -15.81
C ASN A 63 8.25 -4.71 -14.29
N ASN A 64 8.81 -3.67 -13.68
CA ASN A 64 8.74 -3.44 -12.23
C ASN A 64 7.69 -2.41 -11.82
N VAL A 65 6.86 -1.96 -12.76
CA VAL A 65 5.84 -0.93 -12.51
C VAL A 65 4.48 -1.58 -12.31
N CYS A 66 3.84 -1.26 -11.17
CA CYS A 66 2.46 -1.64 -10.88
C CYS A 66 1.48 -0.69 -11.60
N GLY A 67 0.43 -1.21 -12.24
CA GLY A 67 -0.48 -0.38 -13.03
C GLY A 67 -1.73 -1.11 -13.55
N GLY A 68 -2.32 -0.58 -14.62
CA GLY A 68 -3.61 -1.05 -15.14
C GLY A 68 -4.78 -0.37 -14.41
N ALA A 69 -5.80 -1.14 -14.05
CA ALA A 69 -6.90 -0.62 -13.24
C ALA A 69 -6.49 -0.63 -11.76
N CYS A 70 -6.40 0.55 -11.15
CA CYS A 70 -6.03 0.71 -9.75
C CYS A 70 -7.21 1.21 -8.92
N THR A 71 -7.34 0.66 -7.72
CA THR A 71 -8.31 1.11 -6.72
C THR A 71 -7.56 1.65 -5.51
N VAL A 72 -8.02 2.77 -4.98
CA VAL A 72 -7.49 3.40 -3.77
C VAL A 72 -8.56 3.37 -2.69
N TYR A 73 -8.24 2.70 -1.58
CA TYR A 73 -9.04 2.72 -0.36
C TYR A 73 -8.40 3.68 0.64
N ASN A 74 -9.22 4.49 1.33
CA ASN A 74 -8.81 5.27 2.48
C ASN A 74 -9.88 5.16 3.58
N GLY A 75 -9.56 4.42 4.64
CA GLY A 75 -10.47 4.24 5.75
C GLY A 75 -9.93 3.31 6.82
N GLY A 76 -10.79 2.97 7.78
CA GLY A 76 -10.44 2.09 8.89
C GLY A 76 -10.54 0.60 8.54
N ALA A 77 -10.76 -0.20 9.57
CA ALA A 77 -10.88 -1.65 9.48
C ALA A 77 -11.93 -2.11 8.47
N THR A 78 -11.55 -2.93 7.50
CA THR A 78 -12.51 -3.54 6.57
C THR A 78 -11.89 -4.72 5.82
N CYS A 79 -12.76 -5.55 5.24
CA CYS A 79 -12.37 -6.53 4.24
C CYS A 79 -12.69 -5.98 2.84
N LEU A 80 -11.66 -5.68 2.06
CA LEU A 80 -11.80 -5.20 0.69
C LEU A 80 -11.94 -6.39 -0.27
N SER A 81 -12.95 -6.34 -1.13
CA SER A 81 -13.01 -7.22 -2.31
C SER A 81 -12.04 -6.70 -3.35
N ALA A 82 -11.00 -7.47 -3.64
CA ALA A 82 -9.89 -7.06 -4.52
C ALA A 82 -9.54 -8.15 -5.55
N PRO A 83 -10.52 -8.72 -6.29
CA PRO A 83 -10.26 -9.78 -7.25
C PRO A 83 -9.37 -9.29 -8.40
N GLY A 84 -8.41 -10.13 -8.78
CA GLY A 84 -7.50 -9.82 -9.89
C GLY A 84 -6.41 -8.82 -9.52
N THR A 85 -6.20 -8.56 -8.22
CA THR A 85 -5.07 -7.75 -7.76
C THR A 85 -3.76 -8.47 -8.08
N VAL A 86 -2.86 -7.76 -8.75
CA VAL A 86 -1.52 -8.22 -9.12
C VAL A 86 -0.45 -7.58 -8.25
N CYS A 87 -0.69 -6.36 -7.80
CA CYS A 87 0.23 -5.64 -6.95
C CYS A 87 -0.52 -4.66 -6.06
N LEU A 88 0.00 -4.42 -4.85
CA LEU A 88 -0.58 -3.51 -3.89
C LEU A 88 0.47 -2.80 -3.05
N ALA A 89 0.12 -1.63 -2.54
CA ALA A 89 0.87 -0.85 -1.57
C ALA A 89 -0.09 -0.30 -0.51
N ALA A 90 0.41 -0.05 0.69
CA ALA A 90 -0.40 0.54 1.75
C ALA A 90 0.42 1.39 2.72
N THR A 91 -0.26 2.27 3.45
CA THR A 91 0.34 3.11 4.51
C THR A 91 0.34 2.43 5.89
N ASN A 92 -0.31 1.26 6.02
CA ASN A 92 -0.17 0.37 7.18
C ASN A 92 -0.04 -1.08 6.70
N ASN A 93 0.38 -1.96 7.60
CA ASN A 93 0.48 -3.37 7.28
C ASN A 93 -0.92 -3.98 7.07
N VAL A 94 -1.19 -4.43 5.84
CA VAL A 94 -2.46 -5.06 5.44
C VAL A 94 -2.25 -6.53 5.14
N GLY A 95 -3.30 -7.34 5.32
CA GLY A 95 -3.30 -8.73 4.86
C GLY A 95 -3.80 -8.82 3.42
N PHE A 96 -3.21 -9.67 2.59
CA PHE A 96 -3.73 -10.01 1.27
C PHE A 96 -3.97 -11.51 1.16
N CYS A 97 -5.17 -11.89 0.72
CA CYS A 97 -5.66 -13.26 0.75
C CYS A 97 -6.01 -13.77 -0.65
N ASP A 98 -5.83 -15.08 -0.86
CA ASP A 98 -6.10 -15.76 -2.14
C ASP A 98 -7.60 -16.06 -2.38
N ARG A 99 -8.47 -15.86 -1.37
CA ARG A 99 -9.93 -16.02 -1.49
C ARG A 99 -10.67 -14.72 -1.27
N ALA A 100 -11.92 -14.68 -1.73
CA ALA A 100 -12.83 -13.58 -1.41
C ALA A 100 -13.23 -13.61 0.07
N GLY A 101 -13.69 -12.47 0.60
CA GLY A 101 -14.17 -12.38 1.99
C GLY A 101 -13.08 -12.53 3.06
N CYS A 102 -11.82 -12.22 2.73
CA CYS A 102 -10.70 -12.21 3.67
C CYS A 102 -10.45 -13.53 4.39
N GLY A 103 -10.63 -14.65 3.65
CA GLY A 103 -10.32 -15.99 4.13
C GLY A 103 -9.28 -16.70 3.25
N GLY A 104 -9.05 -17.98 3.54
CA GLY A 104 -8.06 -18.79 2.83
C GLY A 104 -6.64 -18.57 3.37
N SER A 105 -5.67 -18.54 2.46
CA SER A 105 -4.27 -18.27 2.74
C SER A 105 -4.01 -16.77 2.62
N CYS A 106 -3.69 -16.13 3.74
CA CYS A 106 -3.42 -14.71 3.82
C CYS A 106 -1.96 -14.46 4.20
N ASN A 107 -1.33 -13.51 3.52
CA ASN A 107 0.01 -13.02 3.84
C ASN A 107 -0.05 -11.54 4.23
N GLN A 108 0.95 -11.06 4.95
CA GLN A 108 1.02 -9.66 5.36
C GLN A 108 1.87 -8.86 4.36
N LEU A 109 1.51 -7.61 4.09
CA LEU A 109 2.29 -6.73 3.22
C LEU A 109 3.74 -6.56 3.72
N SER A 110 3.96 -6.54 5.03
CA SER A 110 5.30 -6.53 5.63
C SER A 110 6.18 -7.73 5.26
N SER A 111 5.56 -8.85 4.82
CA SER A 111 6.23 -10.07 4.36
C SER A 111 6.35 -10.15 2.84
N CYS A 112 6.26 -9.02 2.14
CA CYS A 112 6.31 -8.97 0.69
C CYS A 112 7.56 -9.66 0.11
N GLY A 113 7.34 -10.70 -0.71
CA GLY A 113 8.43 -11.46 -1.31
C GLY A 113 9.10 -10.78 -2.51
N THR A 114 8.37 -9.97 -3.28
CA THR A 114 8.89 -9.28 -4.47
C THR A 114 8.44 -7.84 -4.51
N ARG A 115 9.38 -6.91 -4.28
CA ARG A 115 9.14 -5.47 -4.31
C ARG A 115 9.16 -4.95 -5.75
N LEU A 116 8.31 -3.96 -6.01
CA LEU A 116 8.14 -3.26 -7.26
C LEU A 116 8.48 -1.78 -7.07
N ASP A 117 8.59 -1.06 -8.18
CA ASP A 117 8.88 0.38 -8.18
C ASP A 117 7.78 1.15 -7.44
N GLY A 118 8.15 2.28 -6.84
CA GLY A 118 7.24 3.08 -6.02
C GLY A 118 6.84 2.42 -4.70
N GLY A 119 7.45 1.30 -4.30
CA GLY A 119 7.16 0.64 -3.04
C GLY A 119 5.95 -0.28 -3.08
N PHE A 120 5.50 -0.68 -4.27
CA PHE A 120 4.48 -1.71 -4.44
C PHE A 120 5.03 -3.10 -4.10
N CYS A 121 4.15 -3.99 -3.66
CA CYS A 121 4.41 -5.41 -3.54
C CYS A 121 3.77 -6.16 -4.70
N TYR A 122 4.48 -7.14 -5.27
CA TYR A 122 3.92 -8.08 -6.23
C TYR A 122 3.15 -9.18 -5.50
N THR A 123 1.83 -9.20 -5.69
CA THR A 123 0.89 -10.06 -4.96
C THR A 123 -0.12 -10.72 -5.93
N PRO A 124 0.36 -11.49 -6.93
CA PRO A 124 -0.52 -12.10 -7.92
C PRO A 124 -1.49 -13.09 -7.26
N GLY A 125 -2.74 -13.10 -7.74
CA GLY A 125 -3.77 -14.01 -7.23
C GLY A 125 -4.46 -13.50 -5.95
N THR A 126 -4.15 -12.28 -5.51
CA THR A 126 -4.90 -11.64 -4.41
C THR A 126 -6.36 -11.44 -4.84
N ARG A 127 -7.28 -11.83 -3.93
CA ARG A 127 -8.73 -11.71 -4.14
C ARG A 127 -9.41 -10.87 -3.07
N SER A 128 -8.81 -10.70 -1.91
CA SER A 128 -9.27 -9.77 -0.89
C SER A 128 -8.12 -9.21 -0.06
N ILE A 129 -8.36 -8.04 0.54
CA ILE A 129 -7.37 -7.33 1.36
C ILE A 129 -7.99 -7.04 2.72
N ILE A 130 -7.33 -7.48 3.78
CA ILE A 130 -7.66 -7.20 5.18
C ILE A 130 -7.00 -5.89 5.57
N VAL A 131 -7.82 -4.88 5.81
CA VAL A 131 -7.42 -3.66 6.49
C VAL A 131 -7.78 -3.83 7.96
N SER A 132 -6.77 -3.89 8.84
CA SER A 132 -6.98 -4.00 10.28
C SER A 132 -7.06 -2.61 10.92
N PRO A 133 -7.89 -2.41 11.96
CA PRO A 133 -7.67 -1.31 12.88
C PRO A 133 -6.44 -1.71 13.68
N LEU A 134 -5.39 -0.90 13.66
CA LEU A 134 -4.18 -1.15 14.43
C LEU A 134 -4.47 -1.45 15.91
#